data_AF-A0A0C2CGA0-F1
#
_entry.id   AF-A0A0C2CGA0-F1
#
_cell.length_a   1.000
_cell.length_b   1.000
_cell.length_c   1.000
_cell.angle_alpha   90.00
_cell.angle_beta   90.00
_cell.angle_gamma   90.00
#
_symmetry.space_group_name_H-M   'P 1'
#
loop_
_entity.id
_entity.type
_entity.pdbx_description
1 polymer ?
#
loop_
_entity_poly.entity_id
_entity_poly.type
_entity_poly.pdbx_seq_one_letter_code
_entity_poly.pdbx_strand_id
1 'polypeptide(L)'
;MDEEQPETDGEAEGSVQEREEQAPVLLGDTEEPPEETSNLKKSLKRLKETIKRLEEENLAPKSWEMSGEVTAQQRGENELLETHLQFDHGIKKAPEITEVFTEKLEDLIKQRIKDKVFDDVVRKKRIEERTEPYRNQAIEEREMVKTSLAEVYEKEYQKAAGVSVSFL
;
A
#
# COMPACT_ATOMS: atom_id res chain seq x y z
N MET A 1 33.33 -31.68 -52.08
CA MET A 1 33.65 -33.10 -51.85
C MET A 1 34.58 -33.46 -52.98
N ASP A 2 35.84 -33.09 -52.79
CA ASP A 2 36.96 -33.51 -53.59
C ASP A 2 37.97 -34.03 -52.56
N GLU A 3 38.45 -35.22 -52.82
CA GLU A 3 39.25 -36.05 -51.94
C GLU A 3 40.59 -36.30 -52.65
N GLU A 4 41.57 -36.87 -51.94
CA GLU A 4 42.81 -37.46 -52.50
C GLU A 4 43.90 -36.49 -53.06
N GLN A 5 45.20 -36.74 -52.88
CA GLN A 5 45.97 -37.79 -52.15
C GLN A 5 47.34 -37.20 -51.67
N PRO A 6 48.10 -37.92 -50.80
CA PRO A 6 49.29 -37.41 -50.10
C PRO A 6 50.63 -37.74 -50.81
N GLU A 7 51.75 -37.29 -50.25
CA GLU A 7 53.10 -37.69 -50.67
C GLU A 7 54.02 -38.09 -49.49
N THR A 8 54.88 -39.08 -49.78
CA THR A 8 55.68 -39.90 -48.83
C THR A 8 57.01 -40.34 -49.47
N ASP A 9 58.13 -40.51 -48.78
CA ASP A 9 58.43 -40.35 -47.35
C ASP A 9 59.93 -40.01 -47.14
N GLY A 10 60.40 -39.82 -45.89
CA GLY A 10 61.80 -39.43 -45.66
C GLY A 10 62.32 -39.47 -44.23
N GLU A 11 62.60 -40.67 -43.71
CA GLU A 11 63.19 -40.92 -42.39
C GLU A 11 64.57 -40.23 -42.19
N ALA A 12 64.77 -39.64 -41.00
CA ALA A 12 66.08 -39.25 -40.50
C ALA A 12 66.15 -39.50 -38.98
N GLU A 13 66.40 -40.76 -38.61
CA GLU A 13 66.68 -41.20 -37.24
C GLU A 13 67.85 -40.41 -36.62
N GLY A 14 67.53 -39.45 -35.76
CA GLY A 14 68.48 -38.69 -34.95
C GLY A 14 68.31 -39.02 -33.48
N SER A 15 68.89 -40.14 -33.02
CA SER A 15 68.85 -40.58 -31.62
C SER A 15 69.72 -39.69 -30.72
N VAL A 16 69.20 -38.52 -30.37
CA VAL A 16 69.78 -37.65 -29.34
C VAL A 16 69.46 -38.25 -27.98
N GLN A 17 70.48 -38.87 -27.37
CA GLN A 17 70.43 -39.39 -26.02
C GLN A 17 70.30 -38.23 -25.01
N GLU A 18 69.06 -37.83 -24.69
CA GLU A 18 68.83 -36.84 -23.64
C GLU A 18 69.31 -37.37 -22.29
N ARG A 19 70.36 -36.72 -21.78
CA ARG A 19 70.97 -37.04 -20.50
C ARG A 19 70.17 -36.34 -19.42
N GLU A 20 69.34 -37.08 -18.69
CA GLU A 20 68.66 -36.57 -17.49
C GLU A 20 69.70 -36.17 -16.43
N GLU A 21 70.13 -34.92 -16.45
CA GLU A 21 70.82 -34.32 -15.32
C GLU A 21 69.79 -34.04 -14.23
N GLN A 22 69.63 -35.03 -13.33
CA GLN A 22 68.78 -34.93 -12.16
C GLN A 22 69.23 -33.75 -11.29
N ALA A 23 68.55 -32.62 -11.43
CA ALA A 23 68.71 -31.49 -10.53
C ALA A 23 68.42 -31.96 -9.09
N PRO A 24 69.27 -31.63 -8.10
CA PRO A 24 69.01 -32.02 -6.72
C PRO A 24 67.72 -31.36 -6.26
N VAL A 25 66.75 -32.19 -5.83
CA VAL A 25 65.48 -31.73 -5.26
C VAL A 25 65.76 -31.00 -3.95
N LEU A 26 65.94 -29.68 -4.06
CA LEU A 26 66.23 -28.80 -2.94
C LEU A 26 64.92 -28.48 -2.22
N LEU A 27 64.49 -29.42 -1.38
CA LEU A 27 63.27 -29.32 -0.58
C LEU A 27 63.49 -28.32 0.58
N GLY A 28 63.29 -27.04 0.30
CA GLY A 28 63.28 -25.98 1.30
C GLY A 28 62.69 -24.68 0.72
N ASP A 29 61.84 -24.01 1.50
CA ASP A 29 61.34 -22.67 1.18
C ASP A 29 62.51 -21.68 1.21
N THR A 30 63.17 -21.50 0.08
CA THR A 30 64.03 -20.34 -0.17
C THR A 30 63.12 -19.17 -0.52
N GLU A 31 62.87 -18.28 0.45
CA GLU A 31 62.37 -16.94 0.15
C GLU A 31 63.36 -16.27 -0.82
N GLU A 32 62.98 -16.15 -2.09
CA GLU A 32 63.81 -15.48 -3.10
C GLU A 32 64.03 -14.02 -2.69
N PRO A 33 65.29 -13.52 -2.71
CA PRO A 33 65.55 -12.13 -2.38
C PRO A 33 64.84 -11.21 -3.40
N PRO A 34 64.32 -10.04 -2.97
CA PRO A 34 63.52 -9.18 -3.85
C PRO A 34 64.36 -8.61 -4.99
N GLU A 35 64.27 -9.21 -6.18
CA GLU A 35 65.00 -8.72 -7.36
C GLU A 35 64.65 -7.27 -7.68
N GLU A 36 65.68 -6.45 -7.92
CA GLU A 36 65.56 -5.05 -8.34
C GLU A 36 65.06 -4.92 -9.78
N THR A 37 63.80 -5.27 -9.99
CA THR A 37 63.15 -5.22 -11.30
C THR A 37 62.91 -3.78 -11.75
N SER A 38 63.20 -3.51 -13.03
CA SER A 38 62.93 -2.22 -13.70
C SER A 38 61.47 -1.79 -13.54
N ASN A 39 61.23 -0.48 -13.46
CA ASN A 39 59.88 0.11 -13.33
C ASN A 39 58.89 -0.39 -14.40
N LEU A 40 59.36 -0.62 -15.63
CA LEU A 40 58.55 -1.21 -16.70
C LEU A 40 58.15 -2.66 -16.38
N LYS A 41 59.09 -3.50 -15.91
CA LYS A 41 58.80 -4.88 -15.50
C LYS A 41 57.80 -4.92 -14.35
N LYS A 42 57.95 -4.04 -13.34
CA LYS A 42 57.00 -3.88 -12.22
C LYS A 42 55.60 -3.50 -12.71
N SER A 43 55.50 -2.57 -13.67
CA SER A 43 54.22 -2.16 -14.27
C SER A 43 53.58 -3.30 -15.08
N LEU A 44 54.36 -4.02 -15.90
CA LEU A 44 53.88 -5.17 -16.66
C LEU A 44 53.44 -6.34 -15.76
N LYS A 45 54.12 -6.57 -14.64
CA LYS A 45 53.70 -7.58 -13.64
C LYS A 45 52.32 -7.23 -13.07
N ARG A 46 52.16 -5.99 -12.58
CA ARG A 46 50.85 -5.47 -12.09
C ARG A 46 49.76 -5.56 -13.15
N LEU A 47 50.07 -5.21 -14.40
CA LEU A 47 49.10 -5.30 -15.49
C LEU A 47 48.66 -6.76 -15.72
N LYS A 48 49.59 -7.71 -15.79
CA LYS A 48 49.28 -9.15 -15.90
C LYS A 48 48.46 -9.66 -14.71
N GLU A 49 48.78 -9.22 -13.49
CA GLU A 49 47.99 -9.54 -12.28
C GLU A 49 46.56 -8.99 -12.39
N THR A 50 46.38 -7.74 -12.86
CA THR A 50 45.04 -7.18 -13.07
C THR A 50 44.26 -7.86 -14.20
N ILE A 51 44.93 -8.26 -15.30
CA ILE A 51 44.32 -9.01 -16.40
C ILE A 51 43.81 -10.34 -15.87
N LYS A 52 44.67 -11.13 -15.19
CA LYS A 52 44.28 -12.43 -14.63
C LYS A 52 43.10 -12.32 -13.66
N ARG A 53 43.10 -11.29 -12.78
CA ARG A 53 41.99 -11.04 -11.85
C ARG A 53 40.68 -10.76 -12.58
N LEU A 54 40.71 -9.97 -13.66
CA LEU A 54 39.53 -9.65 -14.47
C LEU A 54 39.07 -10.85 -15.31
N GLU A 55 39.98 -11.69 -15.79
CA GLU A 55 39.64 -12.94 -16.48
C GLU A 55 38.90 -13.90 -15.54
N GLU A 56 39.39 -14.07 -14.30
CA GLU A 56 38.74 -14.88 -13.26
C GLU A 56 37.38 -14.32 -12.84
N GLU A 57 37.27 -12.99 -12.64
CA GLU A 57 36.02 -12.30 -12.32
C GLU A 57 34.96 -12.45 -13.42
N ASN A 58 35.36 -12.47 -14.71
CA ASN A 58 34.46 -12.68 -15.84
C ASN A 58 34.04 -14.15 -16.05
N LEU A 59 34.84 -15.11 -15.57
CA LEU A 59 34.52 -16.55 -15.60
C LEU A 59 33.64 -16.98 -14.41
N ALA A 60 33.67 -16.23 -13.31
CA ALA A 60 32.83 -16.45 -12.15
C ALA A 60 31.32 -16.22 -12.45
N PRO A 61 30.41 -16.86 -11.71
CA PRO A 61 28.97 -16.54 -11.81
C PRO A 61 28.71 -15.09 -11.41
N LYS A 62 27.82 -14.42 -12.14
CA LYS A 62 27.41 -13.04 -11.83
C LYS A 62 26.71 -12.96 -10.47
N SER A 63 26.81 -11.81 -9.82
CA SER A 63 26.02 -11.52 -8.63
C SER A 63 24.52 -11.59 -8.94
N TRP A 64 23.72 -11.84 -7.90
CA TRP A 64 22.26 -11.88 -8.04
C TRP A 64 21.71 -10.52 -8.51
N GLU A 65 22.27 -9.40 -8.05
CA GLU A 65 21.89 -8.04 -8.49
C GLU A 65 22.02 -7.83 -10.01
N MET A 66 22.99 -8.49 -10.64
CA MET A 66 23.26 -8.43 -12.08
C MET A 66 22.51 -9.50 -12.88
N SER A 67 21.64 -10.27 -12.22
CA SER A 67 20.85 -11.35 -12.79
C SER A 67 19.36 -10.98 -12.83
N GLY A 68 18.67 -11.35 -13.92
CA GLY A 68 17.22 -11.21 -14.00
C GLY A 68 16.49 -12.30 -13.19
N GLU A 69 15.22 -12.05 -12.86
CA GLU A 69 14.28 -13.07 -12.32
C GLU A 69 14.78 -13.81 -11.07
N VAL A 70 15.54 -13.13 -10.20
CA VAL A 70 16.10 -13.69 -8.97
C VAL A 70 15.02 -14.10 -7.98
N THR A 71 15.03 -15.38 -7.61
CA THR A 71 14.22 -15.96 -6.54
C THR A 71 14.89 -15.79 -5.17
N ALA A 72 14.10 -15.86 -4.10
CA ALA A 72 14.59 -15.68 -2.73
C ALA A 72 15.64 -16.72 -2.27
N GLN A 73 15.82 -17.83 -3.00
CA GLN A 73 16.83 -18.86 -2.71
C GLN A 73 18.16 -18.64 -3.43
N GLN A 74 18.21 -17.77 -4.44
CA GLN A 74 19.42 -17.49 -5.23
C GLN A 74 20.26 -16.34 -4.65
N ARG A 75 19.72 -15.62 -3.68
CA ARG A 75 20.40 -14.60 -2.88
C ARG A 75 20.49 -15.06 -1.43
N GLY A 76 21.45 -14.53 -0.68
CA GLY A 76 21.56 -14.77 0.75
C GLY A 76 20.42 -14.17 1.56
N GLU A 77 20.35 -14.56 2.83
CA GLU A 77 19.39 -13.99 3.77
C GLU A 77 19.72 -12.51 4.00
N ASN A 78 18.70 -11.65 4.02
CA ASN A 78 18.79 -10.20 4.29
C ASN A 78 19.59 -9.33 3.28
N GLU A 79 20.24 -9.89 2.25
CA GLU A 79 20.96 -9.12 1.19
C GLU A 79 20.09 -8.05 0.49
N LEU A 80 18.77 -8.23 0.46
CA LEU A 80 17.82 -7.23 -0.07
C LEU A 80 17.81 -5.93 0.75
N LEU A 81 18.17 -5.97 2.04
CA LEU A 81 18.17 -4.79 2.92
C LEU A 81 19.44 -3.94 2.75
N GLU A 82 20.51 -4.52 2.23
CA GLU A 82 21.79 -3.84 1.97
C GLU A 82 21.79 -3.11 0.62
N THR A 83 21.00 -3.58 -0.34
CA THR A 83 20.95 -3.08 -1.72
C THR A 83 19.91 -1.98 -1.92
N HIS A 84 20.28 -0.89 -2.60
CA HIS A 84 19.35 0.22 -2.89
C HIS A 84 18.63 0.02 -4.22
N LEU A 85 17.44 -0.59 -4.16
CA LEU A 85 16.60 -0.86 -5.32
C LEU A 85 15.44 0.15 -5.44
N GLN A 86 15.12 0.55 -6.67
CA GLN A 86 13.97 1.39 -6.98
C GLN A 86 12.81 0.53 -7.49
N PHE A 87 11.63 0.68 -6.90
CA PHE A 87 10.43 -0.06 -7.29
C PHE A 87 9.15 0.77 -7.10
N ASP A 88 8.22 0.60 -8.03
CA ASP A 88 6.93 1.29 -7.99
C ASP A 88 6.00 0.68 -6.94
N HIS A 89 5.26 1.56 -6.25
CA HIS A 89 4.25 1.16 -5.29
C HIS A 89 2.86 1.38 -5.90
N GLY A 90 2.08 0.31 -6.09
CA GLY A 90 0.75 0.38 -6.71
C GLY A 90 -0.34 1.09 -5.88
N ILE A 91 -0.04 1.51 -4.65
CA ILE A 91 -0.99 2.12 -3.71
C ILE A 91 -0.40 3.41 -3.15
N LYS A 92 -1.20 4.48 -3.13
CA LYS A 92 -0.84 5.73 -2.45
C LYS A 92 -0.72 5.48 -0.95
N LYS A 93 0.43 5.81 -0.36
CA LYS A 93 0.64 5.72 1.10
C LYS A 93 -0.40 6.59 1.82
N ALA A 94 -0.86 6.14 2.99
CA ALA A 94 -1.75 6.92 3.84
C ALA A 94 -1.05 8.23 4.25
N PRO A 95 -1.76 9.37 4.29
CA PRO A 95 -1.16 10.64 4.72
C PRO A 95 -0.81 10.58 6.21
N GLU A 96 0.38 11.04 6.56
CA GLU A 96 0.83 11.12 7.95
C GLU A 96 0.25 12.34 8.65
N ILE A 97 -0.31 12.14 9.85
CA ILE A 97 -0.90 13.21 10.66
C ILE A 97 0.23 13.96 11.37
N THR A 98 0.76 14.96 10.68
CA THR A 98 1.80 15.88 11.19
C THR A 98 1.18 17.09 11.89
N GLU A 99 1.95 17.76 12.75
CA GLU A 99 1.50 18.97 13.46
C GLU A 99 0.99 20.06 12.50
N VAL A 100 1.74 20.31 11.40
CA VAL A 100 1.35 21.25 10.33
C VAL A 100 0.06 20.85 9.61
N PHE A 101 -0.28 19.55 9.57
CA PHE A 101 -1.57 19.10 9.05
C PHE A 101 -2.70 19.36 10.06
N THR A 102 -2.46 19.14 11.36
CA THR A 102 -3.44 19.43 12.41
C THR A 102 -3.70 20.93 12.58
N GLU A 103 -2.67 21.79 12.52
CA GLU A 103 -2.83 23.25 12.55
C GLU A 103 -3.77 23.76 11.44
N LYS A 104 -3.55 23.31 10.20
CA LYS A 104 -4.38 23.66 9.04
C LYS A 104 -5.82 23.15 9.18
N LEU A 105 -5.99 21.96 9.73
CA LEU A 105 -7.32 21.39 10.01
C LEU A 105 -8.04 22.19 11.10
N GLU A 106 -7.35 22.55 12.18
CA GLU A 106 -7.90 23.39 13.23
C GLU A 106 -8.31 24.76 12.71
N ASP A 107 -7.50 25.42 11.88
CA ASP A 107 -7.82 26.74 11.36
C ASP A 107 -9.04 26.72 10.44
N LEU A 108 -9.21 25.65 9.64
CA LEU A 108 -10.43 25.40 8.86
C LEU A 108 -11.65 25.19 9.77
N ILE A 109 -11.50 24.44 10.87
CA ILE A 109 -12.58 24.22 11.86
C ILE A 109 -12.93 25.54 12.56
N LYS A 110 -11.93 26.32 13.01
CA LYS A 110 -12.08 27.65 13.63
C LYS A 110 -12.80 28.62 12.70
N GLN A 111 -12.53 28.58 11.39
CA GLN A 111 -13.25 29.37 10.38
C GLN A 111 -14.71 28.93 10.25
N ARG A 112 -14.99 27.64 10.00
CA ARG A 112 -16.37 27.14 9.88
C ARG A 112 -17.25 27.42 11.10
N ILE A 113 -16.68 27.36 12.31
CA ILE A 113 -17.39 27.71 13.56
C ILE A 113 -17.73 29.21 13.61
N LYS A 114 -16.83 30.10 13.17
CA LYS A 114 -17.10 31.55 13.08
C LYS A 114 -18.22 31.85 12.07
N ASP A 115 -18.17 31.19 10.92
CA ASP A 115 -19.13 31.36 9.83
C ASP A 115 -20.47 30.64 10.09
N LYS A 116 -20.52 29.77 11.11
CA LYS A 116 -21.66 28.91 11.49
C LYS A 116 -22.14 27.99 10.37
N VAL A 117 -21.24 27.59 9.48
CA VAL A 117 -21.53 26.67 8.36
C VAL A 117 -21.28 25.24 8.84
N PHE A 118 -22.35 24.61 9.32
CA PHE A 118 -22.36 23.23 9.78
C PHE A 118 -23.15 22.35 8.82
N ASP A 119 -22.55 21.26 8.36
CA ASP A 119 -23.14 20.27 7.44
C ASP A 119 -24.08 19.28 8.19
N ASP A 120 -24.76 19.75 9.24
CA ASP A 120 -25.58 18.94 10.15
C ASP A 120 -26.92 18.55 9.51
N VAL A 121 -27.36 17.30 9.74
CA VAL A 121 -28.64 16.80 9.22
C VAL A 121 -29.82 17.45 9.94
N VAL A 122 -30.55 18.30 9.23
CA VAL A 122 -31.76 18.95 9.74
C VAL A 122 -32.88 17.91 9.96
N ARG A 123 -33.39 17.84 11.20
CA ARG A 123 -34.54 17.00 11.55
C ARG A 123 -35.79 17.44 10.78
N LYS A 124 -36.25 16.60 9.86
CA LYS A 124 -37.56 16.78 9.19
C LYS A 124 -38.66 16.61 10.23
N LYS A 125 -39.45 17.67 10.48
CA LYS A 125 -40.70 17.51 11.23
C LYS A 125 -41.66 16.66 10.41
N ARG A 126 -42.32 15.69 11.04
CA ARG A 126 -43.47 15.01 10.44
C ARG A 126 -44.54 16.08 10.18
N ILE A 127 -44.99 16.19 8.93
CA ILE A 127 -46.19 16.98 8.64
C ILE A 127 -47.35 16.17 9.20
N GLU A 128 -48.00 16.70 10.23
CA GLU A 128 -49.26 16.16 10.71
C GLU A 128 -50.33 16.60 9.70
N GLU A 129 -50.90 15.64 8.96
CA GLU A 129 -51.95 15.89 7.95
C GLU A 129 -53.22 16.53 8.56
N ARG A 130 -53.33 16.52 9.88
CA ARG A 130 -54.45 17.04 10.65
C ARG A 130 -54.05 18.35 11.33
N THR A 131 -54.28 19.46 10.62
CA THR A 131 -54.14 20.83 11.15
C THR A 131 -55.05 21.12 12.33
N GLU A 132 -56.15 20.37 12.45
CA GLU A 132 -57.16 20.60 13.46
C GLU A 132 -56.74 20.03 14.83
N PRO A 133 -56.58 20.87 15.88
CA PRO A 133 -56.42 20.36 17.23
C PRO A 133 -57.61 19.46 17.58
N TYR A 134 -57.37 18.39 18.34
CA TYR A 134 -58.42 17.44 18.73
C TYR A 134 -59.36 18.09 19.76
N ARG A 135 -60.31 18.90 19.27
CA ARG A 135 -61.32 19.57 20.10
C ARG A 135 -62.53 18.65 20.30
N ASN A 136 -62.70 18.17 21.52
CA ASN A 136 -63.78 17.26 21.93
C ASN A 136 -65.16 17.96 22.06
N GLN A 137 -65.62 18.65 21.01
CA GLN A 137 -66.93 19.32 21.02
C GLN A 137 -68.10 18.34 21.21
N ALA A 138 -67.96 17.09 20.74
CA ALA A 138 -68.99 16.06 20.82
C ALA A 138 -69.30 15.54 22.23
N ILE A 139 -68.51 15.91 23.25
CA ILE A 139 -68.71 15.48 24.65
C ILE A 139 -69.47 16.55 25.44
N GLU A 140 -69.11 17.84 25.30
CA GLU A 140 -69.73 18.93 26.07
C GLU A 140 -71.25 19.09 25.82
N GLU A 141 -71.74 18.87 24.60
CA GLU A 141 -73.17 19.05 24.30
C GLU A 141 -74.08 17.97 24.91
N ARG A 142 -73.55 16.77 25.19
CA ARG A 142 -74.36 15.63 25.69
C ARG A 142 -74.54 15.63 27.21
N GLU A 143 -73.65 16.25 27.96
CA GLU A 143 -73.76 16.36 29.43
C GLU A 143 -74.74 17.48 29.87
N MET A 144 -75.35 18.19 28.91
CA MET A 144 -76.16 19.39 29.14
C MET A 144 -77.63 19.27 28.70
N VAL A 145 -78.28 18.11 28.92
CA VAL A 145 -79.75 18.05 28.91
C VAL A 145 -80.28 18.71 30.19
N LYS A 146 -80.45 20.04 30.15
CA LYS A 146 -80.72 20.89 31.33
C LYS A 146 -82.18 20.89 31.82
N THR A 147 -83.11 20.26 31.11
CA THR A 147 -84.53 20.22 31.49
C THR A 147 -84.80 19.10 32.48
N SER A 148 -85.45 19.41 33.60
CA SER A 148 -85.86 18.37 34.56
C SER A 148 -87.00 17.51 33.99
N LEU A 149 -87.12 16.26 34.44
CA LEU A 149 -88.20 15.36 33.99
C LEU A 149 -89.60 15.95 34.24
N ALA A 150 -89.78 16.67 35.35
CA ALA A 150 -91.04 17.35 35.67
C ALA A 150 -91.41 18.46 34.66
N GLU A 151 -90.41 19.23 34.21
CA GLU A 151 -90.58 20.30 33.21
C GLU A 151 -90.95 19.73 31.82
N VAL A 152 -90.48 18.52 31.49
CA VAL A 152 -90.89 17.80 30.27
C VAL A 152 -92.37 17.41 30.36
N TYR A 153 -92.79 16.79 31.47
CA TYR A 153 -94.20 16.44 31.69
C TYR A 153 -95.14 17.64 31.71
N GLU A 154 -94.73 18.77 32.31
CA GLU A 154 -95.51 20.00 32.29
C GLU A 154 -95.74 20.50 30.85
N LYS A 155 -94.68 20.54 30.02
CA LYS A 155 -94.77 20.97 28.62
C LYS A 155 -95.61 20.02 27.76
N GLU A 156 -95.56 18.71 28.02
CA GLU A 156 -96.41 17.74 27.34
C GLU A 156 -97.89 17.91 27.74
N TYR A 157 -98.18 18.11 29.03
CA TYR A 157 -99.53 18.36 29.51
C TYR A 157 -100.11 19.66 28.96
N GLN A 158 -99.35 20.76 28.96
CA GLN A 158 -99.77 22.05 28.40
C GLN A 158 -100.09 21.94 26.89
N LYS A 159 -99.27 21.18 26.13
CA LYS A 159 -99.55 20.89 24.71
C LYS A 159 -100.82 20.08 24.50
N ALA A 160 -101.05 19.05 25.32
CA ALA A 160 -102.24 18.20 25.24
C ALA A 160 -103.52 18.94 25.68
N ALA A 161 -103.41 19.86 26.65
CA ALA A 161 -104.52 20.64 27.18
C ALA A 161 -104.85 21.90 26.35
N GLY A 162 -103.99 22.31 25.41
CA GLY A 162 -104.24 23.42 24.49
C GLY A 162 -104.23 24.82 25.14
N VAL A 163 -103.67 24.96 26.35
CA VAL A 163 -103.66 26.24 27.08
C VAL A 163 -102.35 26.98 26.84
N SER A 164 -102.38 28.00 25.97
CA SER A 164 -101.26 28.94 25.79
C SER A 164 -101.37 30.07 26.82
N VAL A 165 -100.42 30.15 27.76
CA VAL A 165 -100.35 31.28 28.70
C VAL A 165 -99.65 32.45 28.02
N SER A 166 -100.42 33.44 27.57
CA SER A 166 -99.89 34.73 27.14
C SER A 166 -99.50 35.56 28.35
N PHE A 167 -98.27 36.06 28.39
CA PHE A 167 -97.81 37.06 29.35
C PHE A 167 -97.59 38.41 28.62
N LEU A 168 -97.84 39.50 29.35
CA LEU A 168 -97.58 40.89 28.92
C LEU A 168 -96.08 41.22 28.88
#